data_AF-A0A1F3SZ69-F1
#
_entry.id   AF-A0A1F3SZ69-F1
#
_cell.length_a   1.000
_cell.length_b   1.000
_cell.length_c   1.000
_cell.angle_alpha   90.00
_cell.angle_beta   90.00
_cell.angle_gamma   90.00
#
_symmetry.space_group_name_H-M   'P 1'
#
loop_
_entity.id
_entity.type
_entity.pdbx_description
1 polymer ?
#
loop_
_entity_poly.entity_id
_entity_poly.type
_entity_poly.pdbx_seq_one_letter_code
_entity_poly.pdbx_strand_id
1 'polypeptide(L)'
;MKIREILALLAIIASIPAQAVERKCLVSEIGAMIGGRGEAASVDAAPYAHADTVLFLSDSSQTTVNGLSLGSAIAEAYPEKSVVRTDFAFADEITGNLSTRYMDNTKPFPFPDNSFDVIVMRRGLCICHGSRVCGGFLPISEESRQFFSEVTRVLNKKNPRAKAVLEGGYGVFPNVENAWREIGEQLEQTQGVSMEIFTSPWGGFHSIAISPARTP
;
A
#
# COMPACT_ATOMS: atom_id res chain seq x y z
N MET A 1 -39.08 -22.92 -3.10
CA MET A 1 -37.66 -22.67 -3.39
C MET A 1 -37.14 -23.80 -4.27
N LYS A 2 -36.64 -23.50 -5.47
CA LYS A 2 -36.10 -24.51 -6.41
C LYS A 2 -34.73 -24.97 -5.90
N ILE A 3 -34.33 -26.21 -6.16
CA ILE A 3 -33.01 -26.76 -5.74
C ILE A 3 -31.83 -25.84 -6.11
N ARG A 4 -31.90 -25.15 -7.26
CA ARG A 4 -30.90 -24.15 -7.68
C ARG A 4 -30.77 -22.95 -6.74
N GLU A 5 -31.87 -22.46 -6.18
CA GLU A 5 -31.88 -21.34 -5.23
C GLU A 5 -31.27 -21.74 -3.88
N ILE A 6 -31.52 -22.99 -3.45
CA ILE A 6 -30.90 -23.57 -2.23
C ILE A 6 -29.37 -23.69 -2.41
N LEU A 7 -28.92 -24.19 -3.56
CA LEU A 7 -27.49 -24.34 -3.86
C LEU A 7 -26.78 -22.98 -3.95
N ALA A 8 -27.40 -21.99 -4.58
CA ALA A 8 -26.86 -20.63 -4.64
C ALA A 8 -26.72 -20.01 -3.24
N LEU A 9 -27.74 -20.18 -2.39
CA LEU A 9 -27.71 -19.69 -1.01
C LEU A 9 -26.63 -20.40 -0.17
N LEU A 10 -26.49 -21.72 -0.31
CA LEU A 10 -25.45 -22.49 0.38
C LEU A 10 -24.04 -22.08 -0.06
N ALA A 11 -23.83 -21.80 -1.35
CA ALA A 11 -22.55 -21.29 -1.85
C ALA A 11 -22.21 -19.91 -1.28
N ILE A 12 -23.20 -19.01 -1.16
CA ILE A 12 -23.03 -17.70 -0.51
C ILE A 12 -22.69 -17.87 0.97
N ILE A 13 -23.41 -18.74 1.69
CA ILE A 13 -23.14 -18.96 3.12
C ILE A 13 -21.75 -19.57 3.33
N ALA A 14 -21.32 -20.48 2.45
CA ALA A 14 -20.00 -21.09 2.51
C ALA A 14 -18.86 -20.13 2.12
N SER A 15 -19.12 -19.10 1.31
CA SER A 15 -18.09 -18.13 0.91
C SER A 15 -17.80 -17.06 1.98
N ILE A 16 -18.76 -16.74 2.84
CA ILE A 16 -18.59 -15.78 3.95
C ILE A 16 -17.41 -16.13 4.88
N PRO A 17 -17.30 -17.37 5.42
CA PRO A 17 -16.17 -17.71 6.29
C PRO A 17 -14.83 -17.69 5.55
N ALA A 18 -14.79 -18.08 4.28
CA ALA A 18 -13.57 -18.02 3.47
C ALA A 18 -13.10 -16.57 3.27
N GLN A 19 -14.01 -15.66 2.90
CA GLN A 19 -13.72 -14.22 2.77
C GLN A 19 -13.26 -13.61 4.10
N ALA A 20 -13.87 -14.01 5.22
CA ALA A 20 -13.46 -13.54 6.54
C ALA A 20 -12.05 -14.02 6.94
N VAL A 21 -11.67 -15.25 6.58
CA VAL A 21 -10.32 -15.79 6.80
C VAL A 21 -9.31 -15.07 5.90
N GLU A 22 -9.59 -14.95 4.60
CA GLU A 22 -8.74 -14.19 3.66
C GLU A 22 -8.49 -12.77 4.15
N ARG A 23 -9.55 -12.08 4.61
CA ARG A 23 -9.44 -10.73 5.14
C ARG A 23 -8.60 -10.66 6.41
N LYS A 24 -8.72 -11.63 7.33
CA LYS A 24 -7.87 -11.69 8.53
C LYS A 24 -6.40 -11.93 8.18
N CYS A 25 -6.13 -12.82 7.23
CA CYS A 25 -4.78 -13.05 6.73
C CYS A 25 -4.19 -11.79 6.10
N LEU A 26 -4.97 -11.07 5.28
CA LEU A 26 -4.55 -9.82 4.66
C LEU A 26 -4.23 -8.73 5.70
N VAL A 27 -5.10 -8.53 6.70
CA VAL A 27 -4.86 -7.56 7.78
C VAL A 27 -3.61 -7.92 8.58
N SER A 28 -3.39 -9.21 8.86
CA SER A 28 -2.19 -9.68 9.55
C SER A 28 -0.93 -9.44 8.72
N GLU A 29 -0.98 -9.72 7.42
CA GLU A 29 0.12 -9.52 6.49
C GLU A 29 0.47 -8.02 6.35
N ILE A 30 -0.53 -7.16 6.19
CA ILE A 30 -0.37 -5.70 6.17
C ILE A 30 0.29 -5.22 7.47
N GLY A 31 -0.17 -5.73 8.61
CA GLY A 31 0.44 -5.44 9.91
C GLY A 31 1.92 -5.83 9.99
N ALA A 32 2.28 -6.98 9.44
CA ALA A 32 3.67 -7.44 9.34
C ALA A 32 4.51 -6.58 8.39
N MET A 33 3.97 -6.24 7.20
CA MET A 33 4.64 -5.38 6.22
C MET A 33 4.98 -4.01 6.79
N ILE A 34 4.07 -3.41 7.58
CA ILE A 34 4.26 -2.09 8.17
C ILE A 34 5.14 -2.15 9.44
N GLY A 35 5.45 -3.33 9.96
CA GLY A 35 6.49 -3.54 10.97
C GLY A 35 6.13 -3.21 12.42
N GLY A 36 4.85 -3.19 12.80
CA GLY A 36 4.42 -2.88 14.17
C GLY A 36 4.83 -1.46 14.67
N ARG A 37 4.30 -1.02 15.80
CA ARG A 37 4.53 0.36 16.32
C ARG A 37 5.77 0.50 17.23
N GLY A 38 6.55 -0.55 17.43
CA GLY A 38 7.69 -0.54 18.37
C GLY A 38 9.00 -0.15 17.70
N GLU A 39 9.80 0.68 18.39
CA GLU A 39 11.20 0.97 18.06
C GLU A 39 11.98 -0.34 17.83
N ALA A 40 12.68 -0.45 16.70
CA ALA A 40 13.67 -1.49 16.39
C ALA A 40 13.24 -2.96 16.62
N ALA A 41 11.94 -3.27 16.71
CA ALA A 41 11.47 -4.65 16.63
C ALA A 41 11.88 -5.19 15.25
N SER A 42 12.52 -6.36 15.23
CA SER A 42 13.02 -7.01 14.02
C SER A 42 11.99 -6.89 12.89
N VAL A 43 12.37 -6.22 11.81
CA VAL A 43 11.55 -6.13 10.60
C VAL A 43 11.21 -7.55 10.16
N ASP A 44 9.92 -7.87 10.10
CA ASP A 44 9.49 -9.12 9.49
C ASP A 44 9.64 -8.98 7.98
N ALA A 45 10.66 -9.65 7.44
CA ALA A 45 10.95 -9.63 6.02
C ALA A 45 10.07 -10.63 5.24
N ALA A 46 9.44 -11.61 5.91
CA ALA A 46 8.71 -12.69 5.26
C ALA A 46 7.59 -12.22 4.31
N PRO A 47 6.82 -11.16 4.59
CA PRO A 47 5.83 -10.64 3.64
C PRO A 47 6.40 -10.21 2.30
N TYR A 48 7.69 -9.87 2.22
CA TYR A 48 8.38 -9.40 1.02
C TYR A 48 9.03 -10.53 0.21
N ALA A 49 9.03 -11.77 0.72
CA ALA A 49 9.76 -12.88 0.12
C ALA A 49 9.39 -13.16 -1.35
N HIS A 50 8.13 -12.93 -1.72
CA HIS A 50 7.59 -13.20 -3.05
C HIS A 50 7.80 -12.08 -4.08
N ALA A 51 8.34 -10.93 -3.66
CA ALA A 51 8.55 -9.77 -4.52
C ALA A 51 9.96 -9.81 -5.11
N ASP A 52 10.11 -9.46 -6.39
CA ASP A 52 11.43 -9.23 -7.00
C ASP A 52 11.81 -7.75 -6.90
N THR A 53 10.78 -6.88 -6.90
CA THR A 53 10.92 -5.41 -6.89
C THR A 53 10.07 -4.79 -5.79
N VAL A 54 10.68 -3.95 -4.95
CA VAL A 54 10.03 -3.32 -3.79
C VAL A 54 10.24 -1.81 -3.80
N LEU A 55 9.17 -1.05 -3.63
CA LEU A 55 9.17 0.41 -3.51
C LEU A 55 8.73 0.85 -2.11
N PHE A 56 9.56 1.61 -1.42
CA PHE A 56 9.23 2.29 -0.17
C PHE A 56 9.02 3.78 -0.41
N LEU A 57 7.77 4.21 -0.30
CA LEU A 57 7.36 5.60 -0.37
C LEU A 57 7.51 6.25 1.01
N SER A 58 8.06 7.46 1.03
CA SER A 58 8.13 8.29 2.25
C SER A 58 6.98 9.28 2.33
N ASP A 59 6.59 9.65 3.54
CA ASP A 59 5.68 10.75 3.83
C ASP A 59 6.36 12.12 3.88
N SER A 60 7.66 12.18 3.52
CA SER A 60 8.48 13.39 3.46
C SER A 60 8.62 14.15 4.79
N SER A 61 8.27 13.53 5.93
CA SER A 61 8.63 14.09 7.23
C SER A 61 10.08 13.67 7.54
N GLN A 62 10.95 14.63 7.90
CA GLN A 62 12.33 14.34 8.33
C GLN A 62 12.41 13.34 9.49
N THR A 63 11.28 13.06 10.15
CA THR A 63 11.10 12.08 11.23
C THR A 63 10.96 10.61 10.79
N THR A 64 10.97 10.27 9.50
CA THR A 64 10.84 8.88 9.03
C THR A 64 12.14 8.06 9.06
N VAL A 65 12.95 8.24 10.11
CA VAL A 65 14.08 7.36 10.45
C VAL A 65 13.67 5.87 10.45
N ASN A 66 12.41 5.56 10.77
CA ASN A 66 11.87 4.20 10.84
C ASN A 66 11.25 3.66 9.53
N GLY A 67 10.85 4.53 8.60
CA GLY A 67 10.32 4.10 7.28
C GLY A 67 11.46 3.79 6.31
N LEU A 68 12.51 4.59 6.38
CA LEU A 68 13.70 4.45 5.53
C LEU A 68 14.59 3.29 5.96
N SER A 69 14.58 2.91 7.24
CA SER A 69 15.29 1.74 7.75
C SER A 69 14.66 0.42 7.29
N LEU A 70 13.34 0.39 7.02
CA LEU A 70 12.66 -0.79 6.51
C LEU A 70 13.20 -1.19 5.13
N GLY A 71 13.36 -0.23 4.21
CA GLY A 71 13.95 -0.51 2.90
C GLY A 71 15.37 -1.06 2.99
N SER A 72 16.19 -0.54 3.90
CA SER A 72 17.53 -1.10 4.14
C SER A 72 17.48 -2.51 4.73
N ALA A 73 16.60 -2.77 5.70
CA ALA A 73 16.45 -4.10 6.30
C ALA A 73 15.99 -5.15 5.28
N ILE A 74 15.06 -4.78 4.37
CA ILE A 74 14.61 -5.67 3.29
C ILE A 74 15.72 -5.90 2.26
N ALA A 75 16.48 -4.86 1.90
CA ALA A 75 17.61 -5.00 0.98
C ALA A 75 18.70 -5.92 1.54
N GLU A 76 18.99 -5.83 2.84
CA GLU A 76 19.94 -6.70 3.56
C GLU A 76 19.43 -8.15 3.66
N ALA A 77 18.15 -8.34 3.98
CA ALA A 77 17.55 -9.67 4.10
C ALA A 77 17.42 -10.41 2.76
N TYR A 78 17.31 -9.67 1.65
CA TYR A 78 17.07 -10.21 0.31
C TYR A 78 17.96 -9.54 -0.74
N PRO A 79 19.27 -9.89 -0.79
CA PRO A 79 20.24 -9.25 -1.68
C PRO A 79 19.93 -9.48 -3.17
N GLU A 80 19.08 -10.45 -3.52
CA GLU A 80 18.65 -10.74 -4.88
C GLU A 80 17.54 -9.81 -5.41
N LYS A 81 16.86 -9.07 -4.52
CA LYS A 81 15.73 -8.19 -4.87
C LYS A 81 16.20 -6.80 -5.24
N SER A 82 15.44 -6.10 -6.07
CA SER A 82 15.62 -4.66 -6.32
C SER A 82 14.77 -3.85 -5.33
N VAL A 83 15.41 -3.08 -4.46
CA VAL A 83 14.73 -2.25 -3.47
C VAL A 83 14.93 -0.78 -3.79
N VAL A 84 13.84 -0.03 -3.89
CA VAL A 84 13.85 1.42 -4.09
C VAL A 84 13.21 2.08 -2.89
N ARG A 85 13.82 3.14 -2.37
CA ARG A 85 13.20 4.02 -1.37
C ARG A 85 13.26 5.47 -1.83
N THR A 86 12.19 6.21 -1.60
CA THR A 86 12.04 7.57 -2.13
C THR A 86 11.76 8.56 -1.01
N ASP A 87 12.36 9.75 -1.08
CA ASP A 87 12.10 10.85 -0.16
C ASP A 87 12.39 12.20 -0.83
N PHE A 88 11.78 13.29 -0.38
CA PHE A 88 12.07 14.65 -0.89
C PHE A 88 13.48 15.13 -0.52
N ALA A 89 14.10 14.54 0.51
CA ALA A 89 15.43 14.91 1.00
C ALA A 89 16.54 14.02 0.43
N PHE A 90 16.19 12.98 -0.33
CA PHE A 90 17.19 12.07 -0.89
C PHE A 90 17.88 12.66 -2.11
N ALA A 91 19.18 12.34 -2.21
CA ALA A 91 19.88 12.34 -3.47
C ALA A 91 19.75 10.96 -4.12
N ASP A 92 19.81 10.94 -5.45
CA ASP A 92 19.82 9.68 -6.20
C ASP A 92 21.14 8.95 -5.93
N GLU A 93 21.04 7.77 -5.31
CA GLU A 93 22.19 6.92 -4.96
C GLU A 93 21.80 5.44 -5.11
N ILE A 94 22.78 4.60 -5.40
CA ILE A 94 22.62 3.15 -5.50
C ILE A 94 23.72 2.49 -4.69
N THR A 95 23.33 1.65 -3.73
CA THR A 95 24.22 0.89 -2.85
C THR A 95 23.81 -0.57 -2.85
N GLY A 96 24.56 -1.40 -3.59
CA GLY A 96 24.20 -2.80 -3.80
C GLY A 96 22.88 -2.92 -4.55
N ASN A 97 21.89 -3.55 -3.92
CA ASN A 97 20.54 -3.75 -4.46
C ASN A 97 19.52 -2.69 -3.98
N LEU A 98 19.97 -1.70 -3.20
CA LEU A 98 19.15 -0.60 -2.70
C LEU A 98 19.41 0.69 -3.49
N SER A 99 18.35 1.29 -4.04
CA SER A 99 18.38 2.63 -4.64
C SER A 99 17.62 3.63 -3.77
N THR A 100 18.24 4.76 -3.45
CA THR A 100 17.55 5.96 -2.96
C THR A 100 17.26 6.88 -4.12
N ARG A 101 16.08 7.52 -4.09
CA ARG A 101 15.73 8.55 -5.08
C ARG A 101 15.04 9.74 -4.46
N TYR A 102 15.33 10.91 -5.02
CA TYR A 102 14.47 12.08 -4.81
C TYR A 102 13.08 11.81 -5.39
N MET A 103 12.02 12.07 -4.62
CA MET A 103 10.67 12.05 -5.18
C MET A 103 9.72 12.99 -4.45
N ASP A 104 8.95 13.73 -5.24
CA ASP A 104 7.78 14.49 -4.80
C ASP A 104 6.51 13.70 -5.15
N ASN A 105 5.82 13.19 -4.12
CA ASN A 105 4.60 12.39 -4.29
C ASN A 105 3.42 13.18 -4.90
N THR A 106 3.54 14.50 -5.06
CA THR A 106 2.55 15.34 -5.76
C THR A 106 2.80 15.43 -7.27
N LYS A 107 3.85 14.78 -7.77
CA LYS A 107 4.23 14.72 -9.19
C LYS A 107 4.11 13.30 -9.73
N PRO A 108 4.09 13.12 -11.06
CA PRO A 108 4.18 11.78 -11.65
C PRO A 108 5.45 11.07 -11.15
N PHE A 109 5.31 9.79 -10.80
CA PHE A 109 6.40 8.97 -10.32
C PHE A 109 7.40 8.73 -11.46
N PRO A 110 8.72 8.84 -11.20
CA PRO A 110 9.76 8.65 -12.21
C PRO A 110 10.06 7.16 -12.48
N PHE A 111 9.01 6.33 -12.53
CA PHE A 111 9.09 4.90 -12.75
C PHE A 111 8.18 4.46 -13.92
N PRO A 112 8.59 3.46 -14.71
CA PRO A 112 7.73 2.85 -15.71
C PRO A 112 6.50 2.17 -15.12
N ASP A 113 5.53 1.87 -15.98
CA ASP A 113 4.35 1.08 -15.60
C ASP A 113 4.75 -0.34 -15.19
N ASN A 114 4.04 -0.92 -14.21
CA ASN A 114 4.25 -2.30 -13.74
C ASN A 114 5.68 -2.60 -13.27
N SER A 115 6.31 -1.66 -12.57
CA SER A 115 7.70 -1.75 -12.13
C SER A 115 7.90 -2.43 -10.76
N PHE A 116 6.87 -2.50 -9.92
CA PHE A 116 7.02 -2.94 -8.53
C PHE A 116 6.01 -4.01 -8.13
N ASP A 117 6.49 -5.12 -7.57
CA ASP A 117 5.64 -6.15 -6.98
C ASP A 117 5.07 -5.69 -5.64
N VAL A 118 5.88 -5.02 -4.83
CA VAL A 118 5.43 -4.51 -3.54
C VAL A 118 5.69 -3.01 -3.44
N ILE A 119 4.68 -2.25 -3.02
CA ILE A 119 4.79 -0.82 -2.73
C ILE A 119 4.35 -0.61 -1.28
N VAL A 120 5.13 0.10 -0.47
CA VAL A 120 4.80 0.36 0.93
C VAL A 120 4.97 1.83 1.25
N MET A 121 3.96 2.42 1.90
CA MET A 121 4.04 3.77 2.45
C MET A 121 3.59 3.74 3.91
N ARG A 122 4.48 4.06 4.84
CA ARG A 122 4.16 4.13 6.27
C ARG A 122 3.83 5.56 6.67
N ARG A 123 2.74 5.74 7.43
CA ARG A 123 2.26 7.06 7.90
C ARG A 123 1.94 8.09 6.81
N GLY A 124 1.99 7.66 5.56
CA GLY A 124 1.77 8.47 4.38
C GLY A 124 0.32 8.70 3.99
N LEU A 125 -0.68 8.42 4.83
CA LEU A 125 -2.08 8.83 4.61
C LEU A 125 -2.59 9.85 5.65
N CYS A 126 -1.70 10.47 6.44
CA CYS A 126 -2.08 11.31 7.57
C CYS A 126 -2.44 12.77 7.20
N ILE A 127 -3.63 13.26 7.55
CA ILE A 127 -4.09 14.63 7.28
C ILE A 127 -3.61 15.57 8.40
N CYS A 128 -2.30 15.83 8.47
CA CYS A 128 -1.69 16.63 9.55
C CYS A 128 -1.49 18.12 9.21
N HIS A 129 -1.23 18.47 7.94
CA HIS A 129 -0.68 19.80 7.57
C HIS A 129 -1.28 20.44 6.31
N GLY A 130 -2.60 20.35 6.12
CA GLY A 130 -3.28 21.05 5.03
C GLY A 130 -2.84 20.55 3.65
N SER A 131 -2.35 21.45 2.78
CA SER A 131 -1.92 21.11 1.41
C SER A 131 -0.45 20.69 1.27
N ARG A 132 0.31 20.64 2.38
CA ARG A 132 1.73 20.23 2.37
C ARG A 132 1.97 18.99 3.23
N VAL A 133 2.96 18.24 2.78
CA VAL A 133 3.10 16.80 2.92
C VAL A 133 3.38 16.35 4.36
N CYS A 134 2.45 15.53 4.87
CA CYS A 134 2.71 14.31 5.66
C CYS A 134 1.76 13.21 5.14
N GLY A 135 1.75 13.00 3.82
CA GLY A 135 0.97 11.95 3.15
C GLY A 135 -0.57 12.03 3.17
N GLY A 136 -1.17 12.89 3.99
CA GLY A 136 -2.61 13.19 3.93
C GLY A 136 -2.95 14.02 2.73
N PHE A 137 -2.99 13.35 1.59
CA PHE A 137 -3.78 13.73 0.44
C PHE A 137 -5.13 14.27 0.92
N LEU A 138 -5.38 15.56 0.68
CA LEU A 138 -6.73 16.10 0.81
C LEU A 138 -7.57 15.22 -0.12
N PRO A 139 -8.44 14.35 0.40
CA PRO A 139 -8.90 13.18 -0.34
C PRO A 139 -9.79 13.52 -1.55
N ILE A 140 -10.07 14.82 -1.75
CA ILE A 140 -10.86 15.39 -2.83
C ILE A 140 -9.98 16.19 -3.81
N SER A 141 -8.67 16.32 -3.56
CA SER A 141 -7.76 17.07 -4.43
C SER A 141 -7.27 16.23 -5.61
N GLU A 142 -6.86 16.92 -6.68
CA GLU A 142 -6.33 16.28 -7.88
C GLU A 142 -5.03 15.54 -7.60
N GLU A 143 -4.18 16.09 -6.72
CA GLU A 143 -2.91 15.48 -6.32
C GLU A 143 -3.13 14.12 -5.65
N SER A 144 -4.22 13.97 -4.90
CA SER A 144 -4.62 12.71 -4.27
C SER A 144 -4.99 11.66 -5.29
N ARG A 145 -5.85 12.03 -6.26
CA ARG A 145 -6.24 11.15 -7.35
C ARG A 145 -5.03 10.75 -8.18
N GLN A 146 -4.16 11.71 -8.48
CA GLN A 146 -2.92 11.48 -9.20
C GLN A 146 -2.01 10.53 -8.43
N PHE A 147 -1.82 10.70 -7.13
CA PHE A 147 -0.99 9.80 -6.33
C PHE A 147 -1.49 8.35 -6.37
N PHE A 148 -2.78 8.13 -6.10
CA PHE A 148 -3.33 6.76 -6.17
C PHE A 148 -3.20 6.18 -7.58
N SER A 149 -3.43 7.00 -8.62
CA SER A 149 -3.22 6.62 -10.02
C SER A 149 -1.76 6.24 -10.31
N GLU A 150 -0.79 6.95 -9.73
CA GLU A 150 0.63 6.65 -9.91
C GLU A 150 1.03 5.36 -9.19
N VAL A 151 0.52 5.14 -7.97
CA VAL A 151 0.71 3.89 -7.22
C VAL A 151 0.17 2.70 -8.03
N THR A 152 -1.05 2.79 -8.56
CA THR A 152 -1.64 1.72 -9.38
C THR A 152 -0.96 1.55 -10.73
N ARG A 153 -0.44 2.62 -11.33
CA ARG A 153 0.29 2.58 -12.59
C ARG A 153 1.59 1.78 -12.45
N VAL A 154 2.38 2.07 -11.41
CA VAL A 154 3.69 1.43 -11.20
C VAL A 154 3.59 0.06 -10.53
N LEU A 155 2.44 -0.29 -9.92
CA LEU A 155 2.19 -1.64 -9.40
C LEU A 155 2.21 -2.69 -10.52
N ASN A 156 2.96 -3.78 -10.33
CA ASN A 156 3.13 -4.86 -11.28
C ASN A 156 1.88 -5.74 -11.38
N LYS A 157 0.95 -5.34 -12.25
CA LYS A 157 -0.32 -6.06 -12.47
C LYS A 157 -0.16 -7.42 -13.16
N LYS A 158 1.03 -7.74 -13.67
CA LYS A 158 1.34 -9.07 -14.24
C LYS A 158 1.65 -10.09 -13.15
N ASN A 159 2.06 -9.64 -11.96
CA ASN A 159 2.27 -10.51 -10.81
C ASN A 159 0.99 -10.55 -9.98
N PRO A 160 0.27 -11.69 -9.93
CA PRO A 160 -1.00 -11.78 -9.18
C PRO A 160 -0.84 -11.64 -7.66
N ARG A 161 0.41 -11.65 -7.16
CA ARG A 161 0.73 -11.43 -5.74
C ARG A 161 1.15 -9.99 -5.45
N ALA A 162 1.28 -9.14 -6.47
CA ALA A 162 1.69 -7.76 -6.27
C ALA A 162 0.70 -7.02 -5.38
N LYS A 163 1.20 -6.12 -4.54
CA LYS A 163 0.38 -5.30 -3.64
C LYS A 163 1.04 -3.97 -3.29
N ALA A 164 0.23 -2.93 -3.21
CA ALA A 164 0.58 -1.69 -2.53
C ALA A 164 -0.10 -1.64 -1.16
N VAL A 165 0.62 -1.21 -0.13
CA VAL A 165 0.12 -1.03 1.23
C VAL A 165 0.45 0.39 1.67
N LEU A 166 -0.57 1.20 1.85
CA LEU A 166 -0.46 2.60 2.24
C LEU A 166 -1.09 2.77 3.62
N GLU A 167 -0.41 3.42 4.56
CA GLU A 167 -0.86 3.55 5.94
C GLU A 167 -0.87 5.02 6.40
N GLY A 168 -1.86 5.43 7.19
CA GLY A 168 -1.84 6.67 7.96
C GLY A 168 -2.96 6.70 8.99
N GLY A 169 -2.83 7.49 10.05
CA GLY A 169 -3.78 7.44 11.17
C GLY A 169 -4.25 8.79 11.70
N TYR A 170 -3.61 9.89 11.33
CA TYR A 170 -4.03 11.20 11.82
C TYR A 170 -5.03 11.85 10.88
N GLY A 171 -6.13 12.38 11.42
CA GLY A 171 -7.10 13.19 10.66
C GLY A 171 -7.95 12.42 9.64
N VAL A 172 -7.98 11.09 9.70
CA VAL A 172 -8.83 10.27 8.82
C VAL A 172 -10.24 10.20 9.41
N PHE A 173 -11.16 10.94 8.79
CA PHE A 173 -12.58 10.97 9.14
C PHE A 173 -13.41 10.18 8.12
N PRO A 174 -14.67 9.83 8.40
CA PRO A 174 -15.49 9.05 7.48
C PRO A 174 -15.62 9.63 6.06
N ASN A 175 -15.64 10.96 5.90
CA ASN A 175 -15.65 11.61 4.58
C ASN A 175 -14.34 11.40 3.79
N VAL A 176 -13.22 11.24 4.48
CA VAL A 176 -11.91 10.91 3.87
C VAL A 176 -11.95 9.49 3.34
N GLU A 177 -12.41 8.54 4.16
CA GLU A 177 -12.57 7.14 3.72
C GLU A 177 -13.51 7.03 2.53
N ASN A 178 -14.65 7.74 2.53
CA ASN A 178 -15.61 7.72 1.42
C ASN A 178 -14.96 8.21 0.12
N ALA A 179 -14.21 9.32 0.19
CA ALA A 179 -13.50 9.83 -0.98
C ALA A 179 -12.42 8.86 -1.47
N TRP A 180 -11.71 8.17 -0.58
CA TRP A 180 -10.83 7.07 -0.98
C TRP A 180 -11.60 5.93 -1.65
N ARG A 181 -12.77 5.52 -1.15
CA ARG A 181 -13.60 4.48 -1.80
C ARG A 181 -13.98 4.89 -3.22
N GLU A 182 -14.41 6.14 -3.42
CA GLU A 182 -14.73 6.67 -4.75
C GLU A 182 -13.52 6.63 -5.71
N ILE A 183 -12.33 6.99 -5.22
CA ILE A 183 -11.08 6.87 -6.00
C ILE A 183 -10.80 5.40 -6.33
N GLY A 184 -10.98 4.50 -5.35
CA GLY A 184 -10.84 3.06 -5.53
C GLY A 184 -11.71 2.56 -6.67
N GLU A 185 -13.02 2.77 -6.60
CA GLU A 185 -13.98 2.36 -7.63
C GLU A 185 -13.59 2.83 -9.04
N GLN A 186 -13.11 4.07 -9.17
CA GLN A 186 -12.61 4.60 -10.44
C GLN A 186 -11.37 3.85 -10.94
N LEU A 187 -10.41 3.56 -10.06
CA LEU A 187 -9.18 2.84 -10.40
C LEU A 187 -9.47 1.37 -10.73
N GLU A 188 -10.42 0.73 -10.04
CA GLU A 188 -10.83 -0.65 -10.36
C GLU A 188 -11.38 -0.74 -11.80
N GLN A 189 -12.19 0.23 -12.20
CA GLN A 189 -12.79 0.29 -13.53
C GLN A 189 -11.77 0.63 -14.64
N THR A 190 -10.76 1.44 -14.33
CA THR A 190 -9.86 2.01 -15.35
C THR A 190 -8.48 1.38 -15.42
N GLN A 191 -8.02 0.76 -14.32
CA GLN A 191 -6.63 0.28 -14.21
C GLN A 191 -6.51 -1.20 -13.84
N GLY A 192 -7.62 -1.92 -13.69
CA GLY A 192 -7.60 -3.37 -13.44
C GLY A 192 -6.95 -3.72 -12.09
N VAL A 193 -7.24 -2.93 -11.06
CA VAL A 193 -6.83 -3.17 -9.67
C VAL A 193 -8.06 -3.42 -8.79
N SER A 194 -7.84 -3.83 -7.56
CA SER A 194 -8.82 -3.75 -6.47
C SER A 194 -8.24 -2.98 -5.30
N MET A 195 -9.08 -2.20 -4.62
CA MET A 195 -8.66 -1.40 -3.47
C MET A 195 -9.50 -1.69 -2.23
N GLU A 196 -8.84 -2.07 -1.16
CA GLU A 196 -9.47 -2.36 0.12
C GLU A 196 -8.98 -1.40 1.22
N ILE A 197 -9.92 -0.86 1.99
CA ILE A 197 -9.65 0.04 3.12
C ILE A 197 -9.91 -0.71 4.42
N PHE A 198 -8.95 -0.65 5.34
CA PHE A 198 -9.01 -1.28 6.65
C PHE A 198 -8.73 -0.25 7.73
N THR A 199 -9.55 -0.28 8.78
CA THR A 199 -9.18 0.36 10.04
C THR A 199 -8.40 -0.65 10.86
N SER A 200 -7.16 -0.31 11.17
CA SER A 200 -6.31 -1.11 12.05
C SER A 200 -6.98 -1.25 13.42
N PRO A 201 -7.08 -2.47 13.98
CA PRO A 201 -7.61 -2.67 15.32
C PRO A 201 -6.72 -2.07 16.41
N TRP A 202 -5.50 -1.62 16.05
CA TRP A 202 -4.45 -1.19 16.97
C TRP A 202 -4.35 0.32 17.18
N GLY A 203 -5.47 1.03 17.07
CA GLY A 203 -5.57 2.43 17.50
C GLY A 203 -5.62 3.44 16.34
N GLY A 204 -6.71 3.39 15.58
CA GLY A 204 -7.16 4.49 14.71
C GLY A 204 -6.33 4.76 13.46
N PHE A 205 -5.52 3.79 13.03
CA PHE A 205 -4.82 3.90 11.74
C PHE A 205 -5.66 3.27 10.66
N HIS A 206 -5.56 3.84 9.47
CA HIS A 206 -6.21 3.38 8.27
C HIS A 206 -5.14 2.88 7.32
N SER A 207 -5.39 1.72 6.73
CA SER A 207 -4.54 1.12 5.73
C SER A 207 -5.35 0.93 4.46
N ILE A 208 -4.72 1.21 3.33
CA ILE A 208 -5.25 0.94 2.01
C ILE A 208 -4.36 -0.14 1.40
N ALA A 209 -4.96 -1.26 1.01
CA ALA A 209 -4.31 -2.26 0.19
C ALA A 209 -4.81 -2.14 -1.24
N ILE A 210 -3.88 -2.14 -2.20
CA ILE A 210 -4.19 -2.14 -3.63
C ILE A 210 -3.55 -3.38 -4.23
N SER A 211 -4.32 -4.20 -4.93
CA SER A 211 -3.82 -5.41 -5.58
C SER A 211 -4.30 -5.47 -7.03
N PRO A 212 -3.67 -6.25 -7.93
CA PRO A 212 -4.23 -6.53 -9.24
C PRO A 212 -5.64 -7.12 -9.10
N ALA A 213 -6.56 -6.73 -9.98
CA ALA A 213 -7.90 -7.30 -9.98
C ALA A 213 -7.81 -8.80 -10.27
N ARG A 214 -8.48 -9.63 -9.46
CA ARG A 214 -8.60 -11.06 -9.76
C ARG A 214 -9.40 -11.18 -11.06
N THR A 215 -8.83 -11.83 -12.07
CA THR A 215 -9.60 -12.19 -13.26
C THR A 215 -10.73 -13.12 -12.82
N PRO A 216 -12.00 -12.79 -13.10
CA PRO A 216 -13.14 -13.60 -12.67
C PRO A 216 -13.13 -15.01 -13.27
#